data_AF-A0A4Z0QG81-F1
#
_entry.id   AF-A0A4Z0QG81-F1
#
_cell.length_a   1.000
_cell.length_b   1.000
_cell.length_c   1.000
_cell.angle_alpha   90.00
_cell.angle_beta   90.00
_cell.angle_gamma   90.00
#
_symmetry.space_group_name_H-M   'P 1'
#
loop_
_entity.id
_entity.type
_entity.pdbx_description
1 polymer ?
#
loop_
_entity_poly.entity_id
_entity_poly.type
_entity_poly.pdbx_seq_one_letter_code
_entity_poly.pdbx_strand_id
1 'polypeptide(L)'
;MPHYHLLRRALVSTLLLAACSHDNVTSSVSSPVSADSTAAETAPTAAPLPGAAPAAGAAPAATSLAPTSTLALLQGKWQSTQDEKDVIEFKDHRYLDYYDGQRLGSKPFVLDKACPGENGAATPGDNESYLVVPADNMCWHIASLDDTSLELEYVAGGNILVYSKVR
;
A
#
# COMPACT_ATOMS: atom_id res chain seq x y z
N MET A 1 -47.25 8.16 -22.80
CA MET A 1 -46.01 8.76 -23.33
C MET A 1 -46.32 10.17 -23.82
N PRO A 2 -45.76 11.20 -23.19
CA PRO A 2 -45.43 12.43 -23.90
C PRO A 2 -43.99 12.89 -23.66
N HIS A 3 -43.38 13.34 -24.75
CA HIS A 3 -42.04 13.91 -24.86
C HIS A 3 -41.93 15.25 -24.13
N TYR A 4 -40.87 15.43 -23.34
CA TYR A 4 -40.33 16.76 -23.03
C TYR A 4 -38.90 16.85 -23.55
N HIS A 5 -38.76 17.66 -24.59
CA HIS A 5 -37.51 18.08 -25.19
C HIS A 5 -36.71 18.98 -24.23
N LEU A 6 -35.39 18.77 -24.27
CA LEU A 6 -34.31 19.75 -24.19
C LEU A 6 -34.57 21.03 -23.38
N LEU A 7 -33.80 21.22 -22.32
CA LEU A 7 -33.13 22.49 -22.12
C LEU A 7 -31.69 22.26 -21.65
N ARG A 8 -30.77 22.27 -22.62
CA ARG A 8 -29.35 22.50 -22.39
C ARG A 8 -29.19 23.95 -21.93
N ARG A 9 -28.64 24.17 -20.74
CA ARG A 9 -27.96 25.43 -20.42
C ARG A 9 -26.59 25.09 -19.86
N ALA A 10 -25.64 25.06 -20.78
CA ALA A 10 -24.24 25.28 -20.48
C ALA A 10 -24.08 26.72 -20.00
N LEU A 11 -23.50 26.90 -18.82
CA LEU A 11 -22.89 28.16 -18.42
C LEU A 11 -21.41 27.87 -18.20
N VAL A 12 -20.67 28.10 -19.29
CA VAL A 12 -19.24 28.36 -19.30
C VAL A 12 -19.03 29.64 -18.52
N SER A 13 -18.28 29.60 -17.43
CA SER A 13 -17.87 30.82 -16.72
C SER A 13 -16.42 30.70 -16.27
N THR A 14 -15.57 31.11 -17.20
CA THR A 14 -14.43 32.03 -17.01
C THR A 14 -13.40 31.70 -15.92
N LEU A 15 -12.39 30.98 -16.39
CA LEU A 15 -10.97 31.06 -16.07
C LEU A 15 -10.49 32.45 -15.56
N LEU A 16 -9.85 32.50 -14.39
CA LEU A 16 -8.92 33.56 -14.00
C LEU A 16 -7.61 32.93 -13.53
N LEU A 17 -6.56 33.00 -14.36
CA LEU A 17 -5.18 32.68 -13.99
C LEU A 17 -4.60 33.85 -13.20
N ALA A 18 -4.11 33.61 -11.99
CA ALA A 18 -3.12 34.44 -11.34
C ALA A 18 -1.80 33.64 -11.29
N ALA A 19 -0.77 34.21 -11.94
CA ALA A 19 0.58 33.68 -12.03
C ALA A 19 1.52 34.35 -11.01
N CYS A 20 2.71 33.74 -10.84
CA CYS A 20 3.93 34.25 -10.20
C CYS A 20 3.97 34.07 -8.65
N SER A 21 5.01 33.55 -8.00
CA SER A 21 6.40 33.25 -8.41
C SER A 21 7.04 32.21 -7.49
N HIS A 22 8.08 31.59 -8.03
CA HIS A 22 8.97 30.60 -7.44
C HIS A 22 9.96 31.23 -6.44
N ASP A 23 10.26 30.52 -5.35
CA ASP A 23 11.58 30.58 -4.72
C ASP A 23 12.00 29.15 -4.38
N ASN A 24 12.75 28.55 -5.30
CA ASN A 24 13.34 27.23 -5.14
C ASN A 24 14.61 27.34 -4.29
N VAL A 25 14.58 26.67 -3.15
CA VAL A 25 15.69 26.47 -2.22
C VAL A 25 16.77 25.65 -2.91
N THR A 26 17.95 26.23 -3.13
CA THR A 26 19.15 25.48 -3.52
C THR A 26 20.16 25.54 -2.39
N SER A 27 20.18 24.51 -1.55
CA SER A 27 21.30 24.24 -0.63
C SER A 27 22.17 23.16 -1.25
N SER A 28 23.32 23.57 -1.78
CA SER A 28 24.37 22.69 -2.27
C SER A 28 25.41 22.50 -1.17
N VAL A 29 25.52 21.30 -0.61
CA VAL A 29 26.69 20.88 0.17
C VAL A 29 27.29 19.65 -0.50
N SER A 30 28.46 19.87 -1.10
CA SER A 30 29.37 18.86 -1.64
C SER A 30 30.25 18.30 -0.52
N SER A 31 30.58 17.00 -0.59
CA SER A 31 31.86 16.34 -0.18
C SER A 31 31.72 14.79 -0.28
N PRO A 32 32.79 13.96 -0.24
CA PRO A 32 33.56 13.60 -1.44
C PRO A 32 33.91 12.08 -1.58
N VAL A 33 34.40 11.73 -2.78
CA VAL A 33 35.40 10.72 -3.21
C VAL A 33 35.64 9.37 -2.47
N SER A 34 35.53 8.30 -3.27
CA SER A 34 36.49 7.20 -3.57
C SER A 34 37.08 6.27 -2.49
N ALA A 35 36.92 4.96 -2.70
CA ALA A 35 37.95 3.90 -2.88
C ALA A 35 37.25 2.52 -2.82
N ASP A 36 37.06 1.78 -3.92
CA ASP A 36 37.98 0.82 -4.56
C ASP A 36 38.85 -0.05 -3.64
N SER A 37 38.63 -1.37 -3.68
CA SER A 37 39.72 -2.37 -3.69
C SER A 37 39.19 -3.75 -4.08
N THR A 38 39.78 -4.27 -5.15
CA THR A 38 39.63 -5.60 -5.75
C THR A 38 40.88 -6.45 -5.47
N ALA A 39 40.69 -7.79 -5.48
CA ALA A 39 41.70 -8.88 -5.52
C ALA A 39 42.42 -9.21 -4.19
N ALA A 40 42.82 -10.44 -3.87
CA ALA A 40 43.07 -11.66 -4.65
C ALA A 40 42.87 -12.92 -3.75
N GLU A 41 42.41 -14.04 -4.27
CA GLU A 41 43.19 -15.28 -4.58
C GLU A 41 43.93 -15.93 -3.39
N THR A 42 43.63 -17.20 -3.09
CA THR A 42 44.56 -18.35 -3.10
C THR A 42 43.89 -19.60 -2.47
N ALA A 43 43.88 -20.71 -3.21
CA ALA A 43 43.57 -22.06 -2.72
C ALA A 43 44.79 -22.68 -2.03
N PRO A 44 44.60 -23.68 -1.13
CA PRO A 44 45.17 -24.96 -1.51
C PRO A 44 44.34 -26.20 -1.14
N THR A 45 44.53 -27.20 -2.00
CA THR A 45 44.18 -28.63 -1.94
C THR A 45 44.70 -29.36 -0.70
N ALA A 46 43.86 -30.22 -0.10
CA ALA A 46 44.23 -31.57 0.35
C ALA A 46 42.97 -32.39 0.73
N ALA A 47 42.84 -33.59 0.14
CA ALA A 47 41.78 -34.57 0.40
C ALA A 47 42.03 -35.38 1.68
N PRO A 48 40.99 -36.07 2.22
CA PRO A 48 41.10 -37.52 2.34
C PRO A 48 39.80 -38.29 2.00
N LEU A 49 39.95 -39.47 1.41
CA LEU A 49 38.96 -40.58 1.35
C LEU A 49 39.23 -41.56 2.53
N PRO A 50 38.44 -42.62 2.75
CA PRO A 50 36.98 -42.74 2.91
C PRO A 50 36.61 -43.49 4.22
N GLY A 51 35.39 -43.32 4.74
CA GLY A 51 34.92 -44.06 5.92
C GLY A 51 33.40 -43.99 6.08
N ALA A 52 32.78 -45.13 6.34
CA ALA A 52 31.37 -45.44 6.11
C ALA A 52 30.35 -44.87 7.15
N ALA A 53 29.23 -44.36 6.62
CA ALA A 53 27.80 -44.57 6.97
C ALA A 53 27.29 -44.37 8.43
N PRO A 54 25.95 -44.33 8.68
CA PRO A 54 25.04 -43.23 8.38
C PRO A 54 24.21 -42.77 9.62
N ALA A 55 23.39 -41.75 9.41
CA ALA A 55 22.20 -41.35 10.18
C ALA A 55 22.37 -40.68 11.55
N ALA A 56 22.14 -39.35 11.59
CA ALA A 56 21.33 -38.72 12.63
C ALA A 56 20.95 -37.28 12.22
N GLY A 57 19.66 -36.98 12.29
CA GLY A 57 19.16 -35.61 12.33
C GLY A 57 18.81 -35.02 10.97
N ALA A 58 17.63 -35.39 10.45
CA ALA A 58 16.91 -34.48 9.57
C ALA A 58 16.78 -33.13 10.28
N ALA A 59 17.45 -32.10 9.75
CA ALA A 59 17.13 -30.73 10.11
C ALA A 59 15.62 -30.53 9.89
N PRO A 60 14.88 -29.88 10.80
CA PRO A 60 13.47 -29.63 10.57
C PRO A 60 13.37 -28.87 9.25
N ALA A 61 12.63 -29.45 8.31
CA ALA A 61 12.23 -28.75 7.10
C ALA A 61 11.63 -27.43 7.56
N ALA A 62 12.33 -26.32 7.27
CA ALA A 62 11.79 -25.00 7.44
C ALA A 62 10.50 -24.98 6.61
N THR A 63 9.37 -25.12 7.30
CA THR A 63 8.07 -24.93 6.70
C THR A 63 8.01 -23.44 6.40
N SER A 64 8.36 -23.10 5.16
CA SER A 64 8.15 -21.77 4.61
C SER A 64 6.64 -21.54 4.69
N LEU A 65 6.22 -20.72 5.66
CA LEU A 65 4.88 -20.19 5.70
C LEU A 65 4.70 -19.41 4.39
N ALA A 66 3.71 -19.82 3.59
CA ALA A 66 3.37 -19.08 2.38
C ALA A 66 3.07 -17.62 2.74
N PRO A 67 3.46 -16.65 1.89
CA PRO A 67 3.18 -15.24 2.16
C PRO A 67 1.66 -15.03 2.27
N THR A 68 1.21 -14.43 3.37
CA THR A 68 -0.19 -14.01 3.53
C THR A 68 -0.46 -12.87 2.56
N SER A 69 -1.47 -13.02 1.69
CA SER A 69 -1.86 -11.96 0.74
C SER A 69 -2.37 -10.71 1.47
N THR A 70 -2.22 -9.52 0.86
CA THR A 70 -2.78 -8.26 1.36
C THR A 70 -4.27 -8.37 1.68
N LEU A 71 -5.06 -9.01 0.80
CA LEU A 71 -6.49 -9.20 1.01
C LEU A 71 -6.79 -9.98 2.30
N ALA A 72 -6.01 -11.03 2.56
CA ALA A 72 -6.17 -11.87 3.76
C ALA A 72 -5.79 -11.10 5.04
N LEU A 73 -4.72 -10.31 5.00
CA LEU A 73 -4.33 -9.44 6.13
C LEU A 73 -5.37 -8.35 6.40
N LEU A 74 -5.98 -7.77 5.36
CA LEU A 74 -7.01 -6.74 5.51
C LEU A 74 -8.30 -7.23 6.16
N GLN A 75 -8.65 -8.52 6.04
CA GLN A 75 -9.95 -9.01 6.54
C GLN A 75 -10.17 -8.73 8.02
N GLY A 76 -11.39 -8.34 8.39
CA GLY A 76 -11.81 -8.08 9.77
C GLY A 76 -12.11 -6.61 10.04
N LYS A 77 -12.30 -6.31 11.33
CA LYS A 77 -12.62 -4.98 11.83
C LYS A 77 -11.36 -4.25 12.29
N TRP A 78 -11.34 -2.94 12.05
CA TRP A 78 -10.23 -2.05 12.32
C TRP A 78 -10.77 -0.79 12.99
N GLN A 79 -10.27 -0.49 14.19
CA GLN A 79 -10.67 0.65 15.00
C GLN A 79 -9.64 1.77 14.84
N SER A 80 -10.10 2.98 14.49
CA SER A 80 -9.20 4.13 14.38
C SER A 80 -8.51 4.40 15.71
N THR A 81 -7.23 4.70 15.66
CA THR A 81 -6.41 5.06 16.83
C THR A 81 -6.62 6.51 17.26
N GLN A 82 -7.29 7.32 16.43
CA GLN A 82 -7.53 8.75 16.65
C GLN A 82 -9.00 9.05 17.00
N ASP A 83 -9.94 8.21 16.56
CA ASP A 83 -11.36 8.32 16.90
C ASP A 83 -11.94 6.92 17.22
N GLU A 84 -12.28 6.68 18.48
CA GLU A 84 -12.89 5.41 18.94
C GLU A 84 -14.25 5.14 18.30
N LYS A 85 -14.90 6.14 17.69
CA LYS A 85 -16.16 5.96 16.98
C LYS A 85 -15.99 5.48 15.55
N ASP A 86 -14.83 5.71 14.93
CA ASP A 86 -14.52 5.34 13.55
C ASP A 86 -13.99 3.91 13.46
N VAL A 87 -14.82 3.02 12.89
CA VAL A 87 -14.48 1.62 12.66
C VAL A 87 -14.72 1.28 11.20
N ILE A 88 -13.71 0.70 10.57
CA ILE A 88 -13.86 0.12 9.23
C ILE A 88 -13.82 -1.41 9.31
N GLU A 89 -14.49 -2.08 8.40
CA GLU A 89 -14.44 -3.53 8.27
C GLU A 89 -14.24 -3.93 6.82
N PHE A 90 -13.25 -4.78 6.59
CA PHE A 90 -13.09 -5.45 5.31
C PHE A 90 -13.64 -6.87 5.44
N LYS A 91 -14.64 -7.16 4.63
CA LYS A 91 -15.25 -8.48 4.55
C LYS A 91 -15.38 -8.88 3.10
N ASP A 92 -14.66 -9.94 2.72
CA ASP A 92 -14.46 -10.35 1.35
C ASP A 92 -13.91 -9.15 0.54
N HIS A 93 -14.67 -8.67 -0.45
CA HIS A 93 -14.36 -7.49 -1.27
C HIS A 93 -15.24 -6.29 -0.93
N ARG A 94 -15.70 -6.19 0.32
CA ARG A 94 -16.52 -5.08 0.80
C ARG A 94 -15.81 -4.28 1.87
N TYR A 95 -15.80 -2.96 1.68
CA TYR A 95 -15.43 -1.95 2.65
C TYR A 95 -16.71 -1.51 3.35
N LEU A 96 -16.78 -1.69 4.66
CA LEU A 96 -17.89 -1.26 5.50
C LEU A 96 -17.36 -0.18 6.43
N ASP A 97 -18.10 0.91 6.50
CA ASP A 97 -17.79 2.07 7.32
C ASP A 97 -18.83 2.16 8.45
N TYR A 98 -18.35 2.34 9.67
CA TYR A 98 -19.14 2.49 10.88
C TYR A 98 -18.69 3.72 11.65
N TYR A 99 -19.66 4.52 12.08
CA TYR A 99 -19.42 5.63 13.00
C TYR A 99 -20.36 5.54 14.20
N ASP A 100 -19.81 5.59 15.40
CA ASP A 100 -20.57 5.50 16.67
C ASP A 100 -21.47 4.24 16.73
N GLY A 101 -20.94 3.12 16.22
CA GLY A 101 -21.63 1.84 16.13
C GLY A 101 -22.69 1.74 15.02
N GLN A 102 -22.94 2.81 14.27
CA GLN A 102 -23.89 2.82 13.15
C GLN A 102 -23.17 2.59 11.83
N ARG A 103 -23.65 1.64 11.03
CA ARG A 103 -23.10 1.41 9.69
C ARG A 103 -23.50 2.53 8.75
N LEU A 104 -22.53 3.33 8.31
CA LEU A 104 -22.71 4.42 7.36
C LEU A 104 -22.82 3.91 5.92
N GLY A 105 -22.07 2.87 5.59
CA GLY A 105 -21.97 2.40 4.21
C GLY A 105 -21.45 0.99 4.06
N SER A 106 -21.64 0.46 2.84
CA SER A 106 -20.97 -0.75 2.38
C SER A 106 -20.72 -0.65 0.90
N LYS A 107 -19.45 -0.66 0.51
CA LYS A 107 -19.00 -0.40 -0.86
C LYS A 107 -18.08 -1.52 -1.32
N PRO A 108 -18.10 -1.88 -2.61
CA PRO A 108 -17.08 -2.76 -3.14
C PRO A 108 -15.72 -2.05 -3.11
N PHE A 109 -14.66 -2.77 -2.77
CA PHE A 109 -13.30 -2.32 -2.94
C PHE A 109 -12.51 -3.30 -3.81
N VAL A 110 -11.44 -2.81 -4.42
CA VAL A 110 -10.45 -3.63 -5.11
C VAL A 110 -9.07 -3.26 -4.60
N LEU A 111 -8.16 -4.24 -4.61
CA LEU A 111 -6.75 -3.99 -4.37
C LEU A 111 -6.06 -3.90 -5.72
N ASP A 112 -5.23 -2.88 -5.90
CA ASP A 112 -4.53 -2.62 -7.15
C ASP A 112 -3.09 -2.18 -6.88
N LYS A 113 -2.29 -2.09 -7.95
CA LYS A 113 -0.90 -1.61 -7.92
C LYS A 113 -0.79 -0.10 -8.08
N ALA A 114 -1.88 0.57 -8.45
CA ALA A 114 -1.94 2.01 -8.63
C ALA A 114 -3.38 2.53 -8.44
N CYS A 115 -3.49 3.82 -8.12
CA CYS A 115 -4.78 4.50 -8.14
C CYS A 115 -5.27 4.80 -9.56
N PRO A 116 -6.59 4.70 -9.83
CA PRO A 116 -7.14 5.10 -11.11
C PRO A 116 -6.84 6.56 -11.43
N GLY A 117 -6.25 6.82 -12.60
CA GLY A 117 -5.94 8.17 -13.08
C GLY A 117 -4.59 8.74 -12.60
N GLU A 118 -3.90 8.06 -11.68
CA GLU A 118 -2.52 8.39 -11.35
C GLU A 118 -1.58 7.65 -12.31
N ASN A 119 -0.84 8.41 -13.11
CA ASN A 119 0.27 7.88 -13.92
C ASN A 119 1.51 7.66 -13.03
N GLY A 120 1.34 6.98 -11.91
CA GLY A 120 2.44 6.51 -11.07
C GLY A 120 2.90 5.16 -11.62
N ALA A 121 4.17 5.06 -12.03
CA ALA A 121 4.74 3.76 -12.35
C ALA A 121 4.72 2.91 -11.08
N ALA A 122 3.89 1.86 -11.05
CA ALA A 122 3.91 0.87 -9.99
C ALA A 122 5.36 0.41 -9.78
N THR A 123 5.89 0.55 -8.57
CA THR A 123 7.25 0.13 -8.29
C THR A 123 7.34 -1.38 -8.50
N PRO A 124 8.27 -1.89 -9.32
CA PRO A 124 8.42 -3.32 -9.50
C PRO A 124 8.82 -3.97 -8.17
N GLY A 125 7.88 -4.69 -7.55
CA GLY A 125 8.04 -5.29 -6.22
C GLY A 125 6.77 -5.22 -5.38
N ASP A 126 5.83 -4.35 -5.75
CA ASP A 126 4.68 -4.08 -4.91
C ASP A 126 3.60 -5.15 -5.07
N ASN A 127 3.26 -5.76 -3.93
CA ASN A 127 1.98 -6.40 -3.67
C ASN A 127 0.84 -5.41 -3.99
N GLU A 128 -0.42 -5.79 -3.94
CA GLU A 128 -1.50 -4.82 -4.17
C GLU A 128 -1.53 -3.75 -3.05
N SER A 129 -0.76 -2.67 -3.23
CA SER A 129 -0.51 -1.63 -2.22
C SER A 129 -1.55 -0.51 -2.23
N TYR A 130 -2.54 -0.56 -3.11
CA TYR A 130 -3.61 0.43 -3.16
C TYR A 130 -4.97 -0.19 -2.89
N LEU A 131 -5.75 0.47 -2.03
CA LEU A 131 -7.14 0.15 -1.80
C LEU A 131 -8.03 1.16 -2.53
N VAL A 132 -8.75 0.67 -3.54
CA VAL A 132 -9.63 1.50 -4.38
C VAL A 132 -11.07 1.19 -4.06
N VAL A 133 -11.86 2.23 -3.78
CA VAL A 133 -13.33 2.17 -3.64
C VAL A 133 -13.95 2.96 -4.80
N PRO A 134 -14.24 2.31 -5.94
CA PRO A 134 -14.63 3.01 -7.17
C PRO A 134 -15.92 3.82 -7.02
N ALA A 135 -16.84 3.33 -6.19
CA ALA A 135 -18.15 3.96 -5.99
C ALA A 135 -18.06 5.40 -5.45
N ASP A 136 -16.99 5.72 -4.72
CA ASP A 136 -16.78 7.02 -4.09
C ASP A 136 -15.54 7.75 -4.64
N ASN A 137 -14.95 7.24 -5.73
CA ASN A 137 -13.67 7.72 -6.29
C ASN A 137 -12.57 7.86 -5.21
N MET A 138 -12.57 6.93 -4.26
CA MET A 138 -11.66 6.96 -3.14
C MET A 138 -10.52 5.97 -3.39
N CYS A 139 -9.28 6.42 -3.21
CA CYS A 139 -8.10 5.60 -3.34
C CYS A 139 -7.13 5.86 -2.19
N TRP A 140 -6.70 4.79 -1.55
CA TRP A 140 -5.76 4.81 -0.43
C TRP A 140 -4.51 4.06 -0.81
N HIS A 141 -3.36 4.63 -0.49
CA HIS A 141 -2.12 3.87 -0.41
C HIS A 141 -2.09 3.15 0.94
N ILE A 142 -1.82 1.84 0.93
CA ILE A 142 -1.62 1.02 2.12
C ILE A 142 -0.17 1.18 2.55
N ALA A 143 0.10 2.15 3.42
CA ALA A 143 1.45 2.48 3.86
C ALA A 143 2.04 1.39 4.78
N SER A 144 1.20 0.76 5.61
CA SER A 144 1.56 -0.37 6.46
C SER A 144 0.35 -1.28 6.69
N LEU A 145 0.58 -2.59 6.73
CA LEU A 145 -0.44 -3.59 7.03
C LEU A 145 0.20 -4.84 7.65
N ASP A 146 -0.27 -5.20 8.85
CA ASP A 146 0.07 -6.45 9.53
C ASP A 146 -1.15 -7.02 10.28
N ASP A 147 -0.96 -8.02 11.14
CA ASP A 147 -2.06 -8.66 11.89
C ASP A 147 -2.71 -7.75 12.95
N THR A 148 -2.12 -6.59 13.24
CA THR A 148 -2.48 -5.69 14.33
C THR A 148 -2.66 -4.23 13.92
N SER A 149 -1.96 -3.78 12.88
CA SER A 149 -1.93 -2.39 12.43
C SER A 149 -2.31 -2.24 10.95
N LEU A 150 -2.99 -1.15 10.63
CA LEU A 150 -3.32 -0.73 9.27
C LEU A 150 -3.13 0.77 9.18
N GLU A 151 -2.32 1.21 8.22
CA GLU A 151 -2.11 2.61 7.88
C GLU A 151 -2.53 2.88 6.44
N LEU A 152 -3.42 3.84 6.26
CA LEU A 152 -3.96 4.24 4.98
C LEU A 152 -3.65 5.72 4.73
N GLU A 153 -3.08 6.03 3.58
CA GLU A 153 -2.81 7.38 3.13
C GLU A 153 -3.74 7.75 1.97
N TYR A 154 -4.53 8.82 2.12
CA TYR A 154 -5.46 9.25 1.09
C TYR A 154 -4.71 9.93 -0.05
N VAL A 155 -4.74 9.35 -1.25
CA VAL A 155 -3.92 9.83 -2.36
C VAL A 155 -4.27 11.26 -2.80
N ALA A 156 -5.55 11.63 -2.80
CA ALA A 156 -5.96 12.96 -3.25
C ALA A 156 -5.74 14.08 -2.22
N GLY A 157 -5.44 13.77 -0.96
CA GLY A 157 -5.42 14.76 0.12
C GLY A 157 -4.36 14.58 1.21
N GLY A 158 -3.58 13.49 1.17
CA GLY A 158 -2.51 13.20 2.14
C GLY A 158 -2.99 12.89 3.55
N ASN A 159 -4.29 12.66 3.77
CA ASN A 159 -4.81 12.30 5.09
C ASN A 159 -4.33 10.90 5.46
N ILE A 160 -3.70 10.75 6.63
CA ILE A 160 -3.23 9.47 7.14
C ILE A 160 -4.21 8.97 8.20
N LEU A 161 -4.75 7.76 7.99
CA LEU A 161 -5.62 7.07 8.91
C LEU A 161 -4.89 5.84 9.45
N VAL A 162 -4.81 5.74 10.78
CA VAL A 162 -4.11 4.65 11.48
C VAL A 162 -5.12 3.89 12.30
N TYR A 163 -5.23 2.59 12.04
CA TYR A 163 -6.16 1.69 12.68
C TYR A 163 -5.45 0.56 13.43
N SER A 164 -6.14 0.05 14.45
CA SER A 164 -5.78 -1.16 15.19
C SER A 164 -6.78 -2.28 14.92
N LYS A 165 -6.30 -3.51 14.77
CA LYS A 165 -7.14 -4.68 14.55
C LYS A 165 -8.04 -4.94 15.75
N VAL A 166 -9.34 -5.07 15.54
CA VAL A 166 -10.28 -5.49 16.58
C VAL A 166 -10.31 -7.02 16.62
N ARG A 167 -10.07 -7.60 17.80
CA ARG A 167 -10.10 -9.05 18.02
C ARG A 167 -11.51 -9.60 18.19
#